data_AF-A0A2V8DLZ2-F1
#
_entry.id   AF-A0A2V8DLZ2-F1
#
_cell.length_a   1.000
_cell.length_b   1.000
_cell.length_c   1.000
_cell.angle_alpha   90.00
_cell.angle_beta   90.00
_cell.angle_gamma   90.00
#
_symmetry.space_group_name_H-M   'P 1'
#
loop_
_entity.id
_entity.type
_entity.pdbx_description
1 polymer ?
#
loop_
_entity_poly.entity_id
_entity_poly.type
_entity_poly.pdbx_seq_one_letter_code
_entity_poly.pdbx_strand_id
1 'polypeptide(L)' 'MKATELRELGADELGAKERDLIDQLFRMRIQKSMGHLEAPDKMRTVRRDLARIKTVLRQKRAD' A
#
# COMPACT_ATOMS: atom_id res chain seq x y z
N MET A 1 -2.29 -3.65 -7.49
CA MET A 1 -3.28 -4.66 -6.99
C MET A 1 -4.65 -4.46 -7.63
N LYS A 2 -5.44 -5.53 -7.81
CA LYS A 2 -6.86 -5.42 -8.19
C LYS A 2 -7.73 -5.32 -6.92
N ALA A 3 -8.81 -4.55 -6.98
CA ALA A 3 -9.67 -4.30 -5.83
C ALA A 3 -10.46 -5.54 -5.37
N THR A 4 -10.70 -6.49 -6.28
CA THR A 4 -11.39 -7.76 -6.00
C THR A 4 -10.58 -8.65 -5.06
N GLU A 5 -9.29 -8.85 -5.38
CA GLU A 5 -8.35 -9.62 -4.55
C GLU A 5 -8.20 -9.04 -3.13
N LEU A 6 -8.31 -7.72 -2.99
CA LEU A 6 -8.25 -7.05 -1.68
C LEU A 6 -9.51 -7.25 -0.84
N ARG A 7 -10.69 -7.46 -1.46
CA ARG A 7 -11.93 -7.71 -0.71
C ARG A 7 -12.02 -9.15 -0.19
N GLU A 8 -11.42 -10.09 -0.91
CA GLU A 8 -11.35 -11.50 -0.53
C GLU A 8 -10.43 -11.73 0.67
N LEU A 9 -9.41 -10.89 0.87
CA LEU A 9 -8.49 -10.97 2.02
C LEU A 9 -9.17 -10.62 3.35
N GLY A 10 -8.71 -11.25 4.44
CA GLY A 10 -9.15 -10.95 5.80
C GLY A 10 -8.76 -9.54 6.26
N ALA A 11 -9.48 -8.97 7.23
CA ALA A 11 -9.15 -7.66 7.79
C ALA A 11 -7.72 -7.62 8.39
N ASP A 12 -7.29 -8.71 9.02
CA ASP A 12 -5.95 -8.84 9.60
C ASP A 12 -4.86 -8.91 8.52
N GLU A 13 -5.10 -9.66 7.44
CA GLU A 13 -4.18 -9.75 6.30
C GLU A 13 -4.05 -8.41 5.57
N LEU A 14 -5.15 -7.68 5.43
CA LEU A 14 -5.14 -6.32 4.89
C LEU A 14 -4.33 -5.37 5.78
N GLY A 15 -4.46 -5.49 7.10
CA GLY A 15 -3.67 -4.73 8.06
C GLY A 15 -2.18 -5.08 8.03
N ALA A 16 -1.82 -6.34 7.75
CA ALA A 16 -0.42 -6.74 7.55
C ALA A 16 0.14 -6.14 6.25
N LYS A 17 -0.60 -6.26 5.14
CA LYS A 17 -0.20 -5.65 3.85
C LYS A 17 -0.10 -4.13 3.93
N GLU A 18 -0.95 -3.47 4.70
CA GLU A 18 -0.86 -2.03 4.93
C GLU A 18 0.50 -1.63 5.49
N ARG A 19 0.97 -2.35 6.52
CA ARG A 19 2.26 -2.11 7.18
C ARG A 19 3.42 -2.33 6.21
N ASP A 20 3.40 -3.43 5.47
CA ASP A 20 4.45 -3.73 4.48
C ASP A 20 4.58 -2.64 3.40
N LEU A 21 3.45 -2.12 2.90
CA LEU A 21 3.46 -1.05 1.91
C LEU A 21 3.93 0.29 2.49
N ILE A 22 3.65 0.56 3.76
CA ILE A 22 4.16 1.75 4.47
C ILE A 22 5.68 1.66 4.60
N ASP A 23 6.22 0.52 5.01
CA ASP A 23 7.65 0.29 5.13
C ASP A 23 8.35 0.39 3.78
N GLN A 24 7.74 -0.17 2.73
CA GLN A 24 8.24 -0.03 1.37
C GLN A 24 8.24 1.44 0.90
N LEU A 25 7.19 2.21 1.21
CA LEU A 25 7.16 3.65 0.94
C LEU A 25 8.23 4.42 1.70
N PHE A 26 8.51 4.04 2.94
CA PHE A 26 9.55 4.66 3.76
C PHE A 26 10.93 4.43 3.15
N ARG A 27 11.25 3.19 2.77
CA ARG A 27 12.50 2.86 2.05
C ARG A 27 12.62 3.62 0.74
N MET A 28 11.55 3.69 -0.05
CA MET A 28 11.52 4.45 -1.30
C MET A 28 11.70 5.96 -1.09
N ARG A 29 11.19 6.53 0.00
CA ARG A 29 11.40 7.94 0.36
C ARG A 29 12.86 8.21 0.71
N ILE A 30 13.51 7.30 1.45
CA ILE A 30 14.94 7.40 1.75
C ILE A 30 15.75 7.31 0.46
N GLN A 31 15.48 6.32 -0.40
CA GLN A 31 16.13 6.19 -1.71
C GLN A 31 15.94 7.43 -2.58
N LYS A 32 14.75 8.04 -2.55
CA LYS A 32 14.48 9.32 -3.21
C LYS A 32 15.33 10.46 -2.63
N SER A 33 15.45 10.54 -1.32
CA SER A 33 16.28 11.55 -0.65
C SER A 33 17.77 11.37 -0.95
N MET A 34 18.22 10.14 -1.16
CA MET A 34 19.59 9.82 -1.58
C MET A 34 19.85 10.06 -3.07
N GLY A 35 18.85 10.53 -3.84
CA GLY A 35 19.01 10.85 -5.27
C GLY A 35 19.07 9.63 -6.20
N HIS A 36 18.82 8.43 -5.68
CA HIS A 36 18.92 7.16 -6.43
C HIS A 36 17.55 6.54 -6.68
N LEU A 37 16.56 7.36 -7.02
CA LEU A 37 15.20 6.86 -7.29
C LEU A 37 15.10 6.32 -8.72
N GLU A 38 15.48 5.06 -8.91
CA GLU A 38 15.44 4.39 -10.22
C GLU A 38 14.03 4.24 -10.80
N ALA A 39 12.98 4.24 -9.96
CA ALA A 39 11.60 4.00 -10.40
C ALA A 39 10.56 4.91 -9.71
N PRO A 40 10.41 6.18 -10.15
CA PRO A 40 9.40 7.11 -9.62
C PRO A 40 7.96 6.60 -9.75
N ASP A 41 7.68 5.86 -10.81
CA ASP A 41 6.36 5.29 -11.07
C ASP A 41 5.94 4.24 -10.04
N LYS A 42 6.89 3.46 -9.52
CA LYS A 42 6.60 2.47 -8.47
C LYS A 42 6.09 3.17 -7.20
N MET A 43 6.66 4.32 -6.84
CA MET A 43 6.19 5.09 -5.68
C MET A 43 4.74 5.59 -5.86
N ARG A 44 4.30 5.87 -7.08
CA ARG A 44 2.91 6.22 -7.38
C ARG A 44 1.99 5.01 -7.28
N THR A 45 2.44 3.85 -7.76
CA THR A 45 1.70 2.58 -7.67
C THR A 45 1.52 2.13 -6.22
N VAL A 46 2.59 2.12 -5.42
CA VAL A 46 2.53 1.72 -4.00
C VAL A 46 1.58 2.64 -3.20
N ARG A 47 1.60 3.95 -3.46
CA ARG A 47 0.63 4.89 -2.84
C ARG A 47 -0.82 4.57 -3.19
N ARG A 48 -1.10 4.21 -4.45
CA ARG A 48 -2.45 3.83 -4.88
C ARG A 48 -2.90 2.52 -4.27
N ASP A 49 -2.00 1.55 -4.18
CA ASP A 49 -2.30 0.26 -3.58
C ASP A 49 -2.55 0.40 -2.06
N LEU A 50 -1.77 1.22 -1.35
CA LEU A 50 -2.03 1.56 0.05
C LEU A 50 -3.39 2.24 0.23
N ALA A 51 -3.75 3.18 -0.63
CA ALA A 51 -5.05 3.85 -0.58
C ALA A 51 -6.21 2.85 -0.76
N ARG A 52 -6.09 1.90 -1.70
CA ARG A 52 -7.09 0.85 -1.93
C ARG A 52 -7.27 -0.04 -0.71
N ILE A 53 -6.18 -0.47 -0.07
CA ILE A 53 -6.24 -1.29 1.16
C ILE A 53 -6.97 -0.53 2.27
N LYS A 54 -6.62 0.74 2.50
CA LYS A 54 -7.28 1.59 3.49
C LYS A 54 -8.78 1.75 3.21
N THR A 55 -9.17 1.90 1.95
CA THR A 55 -10.59 1.96 1.57
C THR A 55 -11.31 0.66 1.90
N VAL A 56 -10.75 -0.50 1.54
CA VAL A 56 -11.38 -1.81 1.83
C VAL A 56 -11.43 -2.08 3.33
N LEU A 57 -10.38 -1.76 4.09
CA LEU A 57 -10.39 -1.84 5.55
C LEU A 57 -11.49 -0.98 6.17
N ARG A 58 -11.70 0.24 5.64
CA ARG A 58 -12.77 1.10 6.10
C ARG A 58 -14.15 0.55 5.76
N GLN A 59 -14.32 -0.04 4.58
CA GLN A 59 -15.56 -0.72 4.19
C GLN A 59 -15.87 -1.89 5.15
N LYS A 60 -14.89 -2.76 5.39
CA LYS A 60 -15.02 -3.90 6.31
C LYS A 60 -15.23 -3.55 7.78
N ARG A 61 -14.92 -2.31 8.21
CA ARG A 61 -15.19 -1.81 9.56
C ARG A 61 -16.56 -1.14 9.68
N ALA A 62 -17.17 -0.77 8.55
CA ALA A 62 -18.46 -0.09 8.50
C ALA A 62 -19.63 -1.06 8.25
N ASP A 63 -19.34 -2.24 7.68
CA ASP A 63 -20.18 -3.45 7.77
C ASP A 63 -20.06 -4.09 9.17
#